data_AF-A0A351FQS7-F1
#
_entry.id   AF-A0A351FQS7-F1
#
_cell.length_a   1.000
_cell.length_b   1.000
_cell.length_c   1.000
_cell.angle_alpha   90.00
_cell.angle_beta   90.00
_cell.angle_gamma   90.00
#
_symmetry.space_group_name_H-M   'P 1'
#
loop_
_entity.id
_entity.type
_entity.pdbx_description
1 polymer ?
#
loop_
_entity_poly.entity_id
_entity_poly.type
_entity_poly.pdbx_seq_one_letter_code
_entity_poly.pdbx_strand_id
1 'polypeptide(L)'
;MSVKSVLFSAIVGAWAGAVGVTLVISKTQAGGNNLIVSGAIGGVLGAIVGVLFIAGFRLAYNASAAPETEAPPDEEDNIVAYRAVSKAAVLSLVLGILAAFGTIFMPLTVLCLAGLIFGLVAIGNLRRYPSELIGRTPAALGVVLSLLMFIGAVTIHTAVYMVEVPEGYRRVAFFQLEKEDVQRELNGKLIFVKGYVHPGVQGMGKIKKFVLVPDMGTCCFGGQPKLTDMMEVTLTTQQGVRYDRHLRRVAGTFRINTNQRKTAGGLEAGTFTLEADYHK
;
A
#
# COMPACT_ATOMS: atom_id res chain seq x y z
N MET A 1 -21.31 7.32 12.45
CA MET A 1 -20.35 7.06 11.33
C MET A 1 -19.16 7.98 11.53
N SER A 2 -17.97 7.42 11.76
CA SER A 2 -16.78 8.19 12.11
C SER A 2 -16.26 8.97 10.90
N VAL A 3 -15.84 10.22 11.10
CA VAL A 3 -15.27 11.11 10.06
C VAL A 3 -14.18 10.40 9.24
N LYS A 4 -13.47 9.44 9.85
CA LYS A 4 -12.46 8.60 9.20
C LYS A 4 -13.02 7.66 8.12
N SER A 5 -14.24 7.14 8.27
CA SER A 5 -14.86 6.28 7.25
C SER A 5 -15.36 7.07 6.03
N VAL A 6 -15.79 8.32 6.24
CA VAL A 6 -16.20 9.23 5.16
C VAL A 6 -14.97 9.67 4.36
N LEU A 7 -13.87 9.98 5.05
CA LEU A 7 -12.60 10.34 4.42
C LEU A 7 -12.01 9.16 3.62
N PHE A 8 -12.11 7.94 4.14
CA PHE A 8 -11.70 6.72 3.44
C PHE A 8 -12.50 6.50 2.14
N SER A 9 -13.83 6.64 2.18
CA SER A 9 -14.67 6.51 0.98
C SER A 9 -14.41 7.62 -0.04
N ALA A 10 -14.10 8.84 0.42
CA ALA A 10 -13.80 9.97 -0.45
C ALA A 10 -12.45 9.85 -1.16
N ILE A 11 -11.42 9.34 -0.47
CA ILE A 11 -10.08 9.14 -1.05
C ILE A 11 -10.08 7.97 -2.05
N VAL A 12 -10.76 6.86 -1.71
CA VAL A 12 -10.90 5.71 -2.62
C VAL A 12 -11.80 6.05 -3.82
N GLY A 13 -12.89 6.80 -3.61
CA GLY A 13 -13.76 7.27 -4.69
C GLY A 13 -13.08 8.27 -5.63
N ALA A 14 -12.23 9.15 -5.11
CA ALA A 14 -11.44 10.09 -5.92
C ALA A 14 -10.37 9.37 -6.78
N TRP A 15 -9.80 8.27 -6.28
CA TRP A 15 -8.85 7.43 -7.01
C TRP A 15 -9.54 6.60 -8.12
N ALA A 16 -10.72 6.04 -7.83
CA ALA A 16 -11.52 5.30 -8.82
C ALA A 16 -12.08 6.21 -9.94
N GLY A 17 -12.22 7.51 -9.70
CA GLY A 17 -12.59 8.49 -10.73
C GLY A 17 -11.45 8.86 -11.68
N ALA A 18 -10.19 8.73 -11.26
CA ALA A 18 -9.01 9.09 -12.07
C ALA A 18 -8.50 7.92 -12.93
N VAL A 19 -8.77 6.68 -12.52
CA VAL A 19 -8.49 5.46 -13.28
C VAL A 19 -9.85 4.82 -13.54
N GLY A 20 -10.44 5.03 -14.73
CA GLY A 20 -11.83 4.70 -15.07
C GLY A 20 -12.26 3.24 -14.79
N VAL A 21 -12.46 2.91 -13.52
CA VAL A 21 -13.00 1.65 -13.02
C VAL A 21 -14.16 2.03 -12.12
N THR A 22 -15.30 2.24 -12.76
CA THR A 22 -16.56 2.51 -12.09
C THR A 22 -17.08 1.20 -11.48
N LEU A 23 -16.81 0.96 -10.19
CA LEU A 23 -17.60 -0.03 -9.43
C LEU A 23 -18.74 0.71 -8.72
N VAL A 24 -19.87 0.83 -9.41
CA VAL A 24 -21.12 1.33 -8.83
C VAL A 24 -21.65 0.28 -7.85
N ILE A 25 -21.60 0.56 -6.54
CA ILE A 25 -22.49 -0.10 -5.58
C ILE A 25 -23.42 0.98 -5.04
N SER A 26 -24.55 1.14 -5.72
CA SER A 26 -25.67 1.96 -5.26
C SER A 26 -26.43 1.21 -4.16
N LYS A 27 -26.60 1.84 -2.99
CA LYS A 27 -27.73 1.53 -2.12
C LYS A 27 -28.38 2.84 -1.70
N THR A 28 -29.49 3.12 -2.37
CA THR A 28 -30.46 4.19 -2.11
C THR A 28 -31.23 3.90 -0.82
N GLN A 29 -31.17 4.81 0.15
CA GLN A 29 -32.29 5.08 1.07
C GLN A 29 -32.37 6.58 1.37
N ALA A 30 -33.62 7.03 1.42
CA ALA A 30 -34.14 8.37 1.35
C ALA A 30 -33.76 9.33 2.49
N GLY A 31 -33.73 10.63 2.17
CA GLY A 31 -34.33 11.67 3.02
C GLY A 31 -33.38 12.70 3.64
N GLY A 32 -33.47 13.96 3.18
CA GLY A 32 -33.17 15.13 4.02
C GLY A 32 -31.93 15.95 3.63
N ASN A 33 -32.16 17.23 3.37
CA ASN A 33 -31.23 18.22 2.82
C ASN A 33 -29.99 18.55 3.67
N ASN A 34 -28.89 18.77 2.94
CA ASN A 34 -27.81 19.74 3.15
C ASN A 34 -26.88 19.64 4.37
N LEU A 35 -25.67 19.13 4.11
CA LEU A 35 -24.44 19.84 4.47
C LEU A 35 -23.32 19.48 3.47
N ILE A 36 -23.11 20.36 2.49
CA ILE A 36 -22.03 20.31 1.51
C ILE A 36 -20.76 20.76 2.22
N VAL A 37 -19.96 19.82 2.73
CA VAL A 37 -18.54 20.05 3.09
C VAL A 37 -17.73 18.82 2.69
N SER A 38 -17.62 18.56 1.39
CA SER A 38 -16.66 17.57 0.87
C SER A 38 -16.39 17.82 -0.61
N GLY A 39 -15.91 19.02 -0.95
CA GLY A 39 -15.61 19.41 -2.34
C GLY A 39 -14.16 19.85 -2.58
N ALA A 40 -13.45 20.32 -1.56
CA ALA A 40 -12.23 21.09 -1.80
C ALA A 40 -10.96 20.24 -1.97
N ILE A 41 -10.83 19.07 -1.33
CA ILE A 41 -9.55 18.32 -1.33
C ILE A 41 -9.48 17.32 -2.49
N GLY A 42 -10.61 16.70 -2.87
CA GLY A 42 -10.69 15.83 -4.04
C GLY A 42 -10.61 16.58 -5.37
N GLY A 43 -11.15 17.79 -5.42
CA GLY A 43 -11.07 18.68 -6.59
C GLY A 43 -9.65 19.15 -6.87
N VAL A 44 -8.85 19.44 -5.84
CA VAL A 44 -7.48 19.97 -6.02
C VAL A 44 -6.52 18.87 -6.48
N LEU A 45 -6.58 17.65 -5.92
CA LEU A 45 -5.74 16.54 -6.41
C LEU A 45 -6.14 16.12 -7.84
N GLY A 46 -7.45 16.01 -8.12
CA GLY A 46 -7.95 15.71 -9.45
C GLY A 46 -7.61 16.80 -10.48
N ALA A 47 -7.66 18.08 -10.07
CA ALA A 47 -7.24 19.20 -10.90
C ALA A 47 -5.73 19.22 -11.12
N ILE A 48 -4.89 18.91 -10.12
CA ILE A 48 -3.43 18.84 -10.28
C ILE A 48 -3.04 17.68 -11.20
N VAL A 49 -3.68 16.52 -11.06
CA VAL A 49 -3.47 15.35 -11.93
C VAL A 49 -3.96 15.65 -13.35
N GLY A 50 -5.15 16.24 -13.50
CA GLY A 50 -5.69 16.67 -14.78
C GLY A 50 -4.83 17.75 -15.44
N VAL A 51 -4.31 18.71 -14.68
CA VAL A 51 -3.40 19.76 -15.17
C VAL A 51 -2.04 19.16 -15.54
N LEU A 52 -1.51 18.19 -14.80
CA LEU A 52 -0.27 17.48 -15.17
C LEU A 52 -0.45 16.60 -16.40
N PHE A 53 -1.60 15.95 -16.55
CA PHE A 53 -1.96 15.16 -17.73
C PHE A 53 -2.15 16.06 -18.96
N ILE A 54 -2.91 17.15 -18.83
CA ILE A 54 -3.15 18.14 -19.89
C ILE A 54 -1.88 18.90 -20.22
N ALA A 55 -1.04 19.28 -19.24
CA ALA A 55 0.23 19.94 -19.48
C ALA A 55 1.24 18.99 -20.13
N GLY A 56 1.31 17.73 -19.70
CA GLY A 56 2.11 16.69 -20.36
C GLY A 56 1.65 16.44 -21.79
N PHE A 57 0.34 16.41 -22.03
CA PHE A 57 -0.26 16.25 -23.36
C PHE A 57 -0.08 17.51 -24.23
N ARG A 58 -0.19 18.72 -23.68
CA ARG A 58 0.10 19.98 -24.40
C ARG A 58 1.57 20.12 -24.75
N LEU A 59 2.48 19.72 -23.86
CA LEU A 59 3.92 19.71 -24.13
C LEU A 59 4.26 18.68 -25.21
N ALA A 60 3.50 17.59 -25.29
CA ALA A 60 3.61 16.58 -26.35
C ALA A 60 3.01 17.05 -27.69
N TYR A 61 1.85 17.70 -27.67
CA TYR A 61 1.13 18.17 -28.87
C TYR A 61 1.83 19.37 -29.53
N ASN A 62 2.30 20.35 -28.75
CA ASN A 62 3.03 21.50 -29.28
C ASN A 62 4.41 21.14 -29.86
N ALA A 63 4.91 19.93 -29.60
CA ALA A 63 6.16 19.44 -30.17
C ALA A 63 5.99 18.68 -31.50
N SER A 64 4.77 18.22 -31.83
CA SER A 64 4.48 17.66 -33.16
C SER A 64 4.09 18.72 -34.19
N ALA A 65 3.80 19.95 -33.75
CA ALA A 65 3.49 21.10 -34.60
C ALA A 65 4.75 21.83 -35.10
N ALA A 66 5.76 21.09 -35.58
CA ALA A 66 6.79 21.69 -36.42
C ALA A 66 6.21 21.87 -37.83
N PRO A 67 6.41 23.02 -38.51
CA PRO A 67 5.86 23.23 -39.84
C PRO A 67 6.51 22.22 -40.79
N GLU A 68 5.68 21.44 -41.49
CA GLU A 68 6.11 20.78 -42.72
C GLU A 68 6.58 21.88 -43.67
N THR A 69 7.90 21.99 -43.82
CA THR A 69 8.48 22.85 -44.84
C THR A 69 8.32 22.09 -46.15
N GLU A 70 7.34 22.48 -46.96
CA GLU A 70 7.27 22.10 -48.36
C GLU A 70 8.59 22.52 -49.04
N ALA A 71 9.32 21.55 -49.58
CA ALA A 71 10.46 21.78 -50.47
C ALA A 71 10.19 21.08 -51.81
N PRO A 72 10.57 21.68 -52.95
CA PRO A 72 10.30 21.14 -54.28
C PRO A 72 11.17 19.91 -54.59
N PRO A 73 10.85 19.11 -55.64
CA PRO A 73 11.47 17.81 -55.83
C PRO A 73 12.79 17.92 -56.58
N ASP A 74 13.90 17.70 -55.88
CA ASP A 74 15.15 17.19 -56.42
C ASP A 74 15.48 15.83 -55.77
N GLU A 75 15.15 14.77 -56.52
CA GLU A 75 15.40 13.37 -56.21
C GLU A 75 16.90 13.05 -56.39
N GLU A 76 17.75 13.19 -55.36
CA GLU A 76 18.94 12.33 -55.24
C GLU A 76 19.68 12.33 -53.88
N ASP A 77 19.34 13.15 -52.88
CA ASP A 77 20.05 13.08 -51.58
C ASP A 77 19.19 13.35 -50.33
N ASN A 78 17.89 12.99 -50.39
CA ASN A 78 17.00 13.03 -49.23
C ASN A 78 17.16 11.76 -48.37
N ILE A 79 18.38 11.51 -47.85
CA ILE A 79 18.57 10.51 -46.81
C ILE A 79 17.93 11.06 -45.54
N VAL A 80 16.64 10.73 -45.34
CA VAL A 80 15.91 11.09 -44.12
C VAL A 80 16.73 10.60 -42.93
N ALA A 81 17.37 11.55 -42.23
CA ALA A 81 18.24 11.24 -41.11
C ALA A 81 17.47 10.44 -40.05
N TYR A 82 17.78 9.15 -39.94
CA TYR A 82 17.12 8.25 -39.03
C TYR A 82 17.38 8.68 -37.58
N ARG A 83 16.32 9.06 -36.86
CA ARG A 83 16.40 9.41 -35.43
C ARG A 83 16.17 8.16 -34.58
N ALA A 84 17.11 7.88 -33.69
CA ALA A 84 17.02 6.72 -32.82
C ALA A 84 15.94 6.93 -31.73
N VAL A 85 15.18 5.89 -31.43
CA VAL A 85 14.23 5.90 -30.31
C VAL A 85 14.98 5.76 -28.99
N SER A 86 14.70 6.65 -28.03
CA SER A 86 15.31 6.57 -26.71
C SER A 86 14.89 5.31 -25.95
N LYS A 87 15.86 4.42 -25.68
CA LYS A 87 15.66 3.20 -24.88
C LYS A 87 15.10 3.51 -23.48
N ALA A 88 15.57 4.61 -22.88
CA ALA A 88 15.10 5.06 -21.56
C ALA A 88 13.62 5.50 -21.58
N ALA A 89 13.16 6.11 -22.69
CA ALA A 89 11.76 6.50 -22.84
C ALA A 89 10.84 5.26 -22.87
N VAL A 90 11.21 4.23 -23.63
CA VAL A 90 10.47 2.97 -23.70
C VAL A 90 10.46 2.26 -22.34
N LEU A 91 11.61 2.19 -21.67
CA LEU A 91 11.72 1.61 -20.32
C LEU A 91 10.81 2.33 -19.31
N SER A 92 10.78 3.67 -19.34
CA SER A 92 9.92 4.45 -18.44
C SER A 92 8.44 4.16 -18.64
N LEU A 93 8.00 3.99 -19.89
CA LEU A 93 6.62 3.66 -20.23
C LEU A 93 6.25 2.25 -19.76
N VAL A 94 7.10 1.26 -20.05
CA VAL A 94 6.87 -0.13 -19.63
C VAL A 94 6.83 -0.24 -18.11
N LEU A 95 7.76 0.41 -17.40
CA LEU A 95 7.77 0.44 -15.94
C LEU A 95 6.56 1.19 -15.37
N GLY A 96 6.11 2.26 -16.01
CA GLY A 96 4.88 2.97 -15.65
C GLY A 96 3.63 2.09 -15.77
N ILE A 97 3.54 1.26 -16.82
CA ILE A 97 2.43 0.30 -16.98
C ILE A 97 2.51 -0.79 -15.91
N LEU A 98 3.70 -1.35 -15.69
CA LEU A 98 3.90 -2.40 -14.68
C LEU A 98 3.68 -1.88 -13.25
N ALA A 99 3.89 -0.59 -13.02
CA ALA A 99 3.66 0.09 -11.75
C ALA A 99 2.20 0.05 -11.28
N ALA A 100 1.23 -0.20 -12.16
CA ALA A 100 -0.17 -0.41 -11.77
C ALA A 100 -0.31 -1.55 -10.74
N PHE A 101 0.49 -2.62 -10.89
CA PHE A 101 0.53 -3.75 -9.94
C PHE A 101 1.11 -3.37 -8.57
N GLY A 102 1.85 -2.24 -8.47
CA GLY A 102 2.37 -1.71 -7.22
C GLY A 102 1.28 -1.28 -6.23
N THR A 103 0.07 -0.95 -6.71
CA THR A 103 -1.06 -0.62 -5.83
C THR A 103 -1.54 -1.80 -4.97
N ILE A 104 -1.32 -3.03 -5.44
CA ILE A 104 -1.71 -4.25 -4.72
C ILE A 104 -0.56 -4.71 -3.82
N PHE A 105 0.66 -4.68 -4.35
CA PHE A 105 1.85 -5.18 -3.67
C PHE A 105 2.79 -4.05 -3.26
N MET A 106 2.89 -3.81 -1.95
CA MET A 106 3.78 -2.81 -1.34
C MET A 106 5.22 -2.77 -1.94
N PRO A 107 5.96 -3.90 -2.12
CA PRO A 107 7.33 -3.84 -2.63
C PRO A 107 7.43 -3.39 -4.09
N LEU A 108 6.39 -3.60 -4.89
CA LEU A 108 6.37 -3.18 -6.30
C LEU A 108 6.25 -1.65 -6.44
N THR A 109 5.95 -0.91 -5.36
CA THR A 109 5.99 0.56 -5.35
C THR A 109 7.38 1.10 -5.72
N VAL A 110 8.45 0.32 -5.50
CA VAL A 110 9.82 0.69 -5.91
C VAL A 110 9.95 0.78 -7.44
N LEU A 111 9.18 -0.02 -8.20
CA LEU A 111 9.15 0.06 -9.67
C LEU A 111 8.56 1.38 -10.15
N CYS A 112 7.61 1.97 -9.41
CA CYS A 112 7.06 3.29 -9.72
C CYS A 112 8.18 4.36 -9.66
N LEU A 113 9.03 4.29 -8.64
CA LEU A 113 10.18 5.19 -8.50
C LEU A 113 11.20 4.97 -9.63
N ALA A 114 11.50 3.71 -9.97
CA ALA A 114 12.40 3.40 -11.07
C ALA A 114 11.86 3.96 -12.41
N GLY A 115 10.59 3.73 -12.72
CA GLY A 115 9.95 4.27 -13.94
C GLY A 115 9.98 5.80 -14.00
N LEU A 116 9.73 6.46 -12.85
CA LEU A 116 9.82 7.91 -12.74
C LEU A 116 11.24 8.42 -13.01
N ILE A 117 12.27 7.79 -12.43
CA ILE A 117 13.67 8.16 -12.62
C ILE A 117 14.08 7.99 -14.09
N PHE A 118 13.80 6.84 -14.70
CA PHE A 118 14.13 6.60 -16.11
C PHE A 118 13.40 7.55 -17.05
N GLY A 119 12.15 7.91 -16.73
CA GLY A 119 11.38 8.88 -17.50
C GLY A 119 11.96 10.30 -17.43
N LEU A 120 12.38 10.74 -16.24
CA LEU A 120 13.04 12.05 -16.06
C LEU A 120 14.40 12.11 -16.78
N VAL A 121 15.18 11.03 -16.69
CA VAL A 121 16.46 10.90 -17.42
C VAL A 121 16.22 10.92 -18.93
N ALA A 122 15.19 10.23 -19.42
CA ALA A 122 14.83 10.25 -20.83
C ALA A 122 14.49 11.68 -21.30
N ILE A 123 13.69 12.43 -20.54
CA ILE A 123 13.36 13.83 -20.86
C ILE A 123 14.63 14.70 -20.89
N GLY A 124 15.56 14.50 -19.96
CA GLY A 124 16.86 15.19 -19.94
C GLY A 124 17.67 14.92 -21.21
N ASN A 125 17.80 13.65 -21.61
CA ASN A 125 18.53 13.27 -22.81
C ASN A 125 17.89 13.81 -24.09
N LEU A 126 16.55 13.80 -24.17
CA LEU A 126 15.80 14.36 -25.31
C LEU A 126 15.88 15.89 -25.41
N ARG A 127 16.21 16.58 -24.33
CA ARG A 127 16.52 18.02 -24.37
C ARG A 127 17.94 18.28 -24.85
N ARG A 128 18.88 17.39 -24.50
CA ARG A 128 20.30 17.53 -24.84
C ARG A 128 20.61 17.15 -26.29
N TYR A 129 19.92 16.14 -26.84
CA TYR A 129 20.16 15.62 -28.20
C TYR A 129 18.87 15.60 -29.04
N PRO A 130 18.29 16.76 -29.39
CA PRO A 130 17.00 16.83 -30.09
C PRO A 130 17.05 16.37 -31.56
N SER A 131 18.22 16.45 -32.20
CA SER A 131 18.42 16.02 -33.59
C SER A 131 18.61 14.52 -33.75
N GLU A 132 19.05 13.82 -32.69
CA GLU A 132 19.42 12.39 -32.73
C GLU A 132 18.38 11.47 -32.08
N LEU A 133 17.64 11.98 -31.08
CA LEU A 133 16.73 11.17 -30.26
C LEU A 133 15.27 11.59 -30.44
N ILE A 134 14.40 10.59 -30.58
CA ILE A 134 12.93 10.75 -30.57
C ILE A 134 12.29 9.91 -29.45
N GLY A 135 11.08 10.29 -29.03
CA GLY A 135 10.34 9.60 -27.95
C GLY A 135 9.89 10.49 -26.78
N ARG A 136 9.57 11.77 -27.03
CA ARG A 136 9.13 12.71 -26.00
C ARG A 136 7.77 12.31 -25.41
N THR A 137 6.86 11.84 -26.26
CA THR A 137 5.54 11.32 -25.91
C THR A 137 5.60 10.12 -24.96
N PRO A 138 6.29 9.01 -25.27
CA PRO A 138 6.35 7.87 -24.36
C PRO A 138 7.08 8.20 -23.05
N ALA A 139 8.11 9.06 -23.07
CA ALA A 139 8.78 9.51 -21.85
C ALA A 139 7.85 10.31 -20.93
N ALA A 140 7.09 11.27 -21.48
CA ALA A 140 6.14 12.06 -20.72
C ALA A 140 5.01 11.20 -20.12
N LEU A 141 4.46 10.28 -20.92
CA LEU A 141 3.43 9.34 -20.45
C LEU A 141 3.96 8.42 -19.35
N GLY A 142 5.17 7.88 -19.50
CA GLY A 142 5.82 7.06 -18.48
C GLY A 142 5.98 7.81 -17.15
N VAL A 143 6.49 9.05 -17.20
CA VAL A 143 6.63 9.92 -16.00
C VAL A 143 5.29 10.17 -15.32
N VAL A 144 4.28 10.60 -16.08
CA VAL A 144 2.96 10.91 -15.52
C VAL A 144 2.34 9.66 -14.90
N LEU A 145 2.36 8.53 -15.61
CA LEU A 145 1.80 7.28 -15.12
C LEU A 145 2.50 6.77 -13.86
N SER A 146 3.84 6.75 -13.86
CA SER A 146 4.63 6.36 -12.68
C SER A 146 4.36 7.27 -11.48
N LEU A 147 4.24 8.58 -11.70
CA LEU A 147 3.98 9.54 -10.63
C LEU A 147 2.59 9.32 -10.01
N LEU A 148 1.57 9.14 -10.85
CA LEU A 148 0.22 8.85 -10.38
C LEU A 148 0.21 7.55 -9.58
N MET A 149 0.69 6.45 -10.17
CA MET A 149 0.69 5.15 -9.49
C MET A 149 1.47 5.19 -8.17
N PHE A 150 2.57 5.94 -8.08
CA PHE A 150 3.32 6.12 -6.84
C PHE A 150 2.49 6.82 -5.76
N ILE A 151 1.88 7.97 -6.08
CA ILE A 151 1.04 8.73 -5.13
C ILE A 151 -0.16 7.86 -4.69
N GLY A 152 -0.75 7.11 -5.61
CA GLY A 152 -1.88 6.22 -5.30
C GLY A 152 -1.51 5.07 -4.39
N ALA A 153 -0.43 4.35 -4.72
CA ALA A 153 0.06 3.25 -3.90
C ALA A 153 0.40 3.74 -2.48
N VAL A 154 1.15 4.83 -2.35
CA VAL A 154 1.48 5.41 -1.05
C VAL A 154 0.22 5.80 -0.28
N THR A 155 -0.73 6.49 -0.92
CA THR A 155 -1.97 6.93 -0.26
C THR A 155 -2.78 5.75 0.25
N ILE A 156 -2.98 4.71 -0.57
CA ILE A 156 -3.74 3.51 -0.20
C ILE A 156 -3.04 2.77 0.95
N HIS A 157 -1.74 2.53 0.85
CA HIS A 157 -0.98 1.82 1.87
C HIS A 157 -0.93 2.59 3.20
N THR A 158 -0.76 3.90 3.16
CA THR A 158 -0.82 4.75 4.36
C THR A 158 -2.22 4.76 4.96
N ALA A 159 -3.28 4.85 4.14
CA ALA A 159 -4.64 4.80 4.63
C ALA A 159 -4.93 3.48 5.35
N VAL A 160 -4.56 2.34 4.75
CA VAL A 160 -4.70 1.01 5.37
C VAL A 160 -3.92 0.93 6.67
N TYR A 161 -2.69 1.45 6.72
CA TYR A 161 -1.85 1.48 7.92
C TYR A 161 -2.50 2.27 9.06
N MET A 162 -3.12 3.42 8.75
CA MET A 162 -3.72 4.34 9.73
C MET A 162 -5.06 3.83 10.28
N VAL A 163 -5.86 3.12 9.48
CA VAL A 163 -7.16 2.58 9.91
C VAL A 163 -7.08 1.18 10.53
N GLU A 164 -5.90 0.57 10.50
CA GLU A 164 -5.71 -0.79 10.99
C GLU A 164 -5.71 -0.89 12.52
N VAL A 165 -5.25 0.16 13.21
CA VAL A 165 -5.16 0.19 14.67
C VAL A 165 -6.42 0.88 15.21
N PRO A 166 -7.21 0.22 16.08
CA PRO A 166 -8.33 0.87 16.74
C PRO A 166 -7.86 2.06 17.61
N GLU A 167 -8.72 3.04 17.81
CA GLU A 167 -8.39 4.22 18.62
C GLU A 167 -8.06 3.81 20.06
N GLY A 168 -7.02 4.40 20.65
CA GLY A 168 -6.60 4.13 22.02
C GLY A 168 -5.59 2.99 22.21
N TYR A 169 -5.25 2.23 21.16
CA TYR A 169 -4.25 1.15 21.24
C TYR A 169 -2.90 1.61 20.69
N ARG A 170 -1.82 1.22 21.37
CA ARG A 170 -0.46 1.43 20.87
C ARG A 170 -0.05 0.28 19.96
N ARG A 171 0.38 0.58 18.73
CA ARG A 171 0.97 -0.43 17.85
C ARG A 171 2.32 -0.89 18.43
N VAL A 172 2.42 -2.19 18.68
CA VAL A 172 3.63 -2.83 19.19
C VAL A 172 3.96 -4.04 18.30
N ALA A 173 5.24 -4.23 18.02
CA ALA A 173 5.72 -5.39 17.28
C ALA A 173 6.51 -6.32 18.21
N PHE A 174 6.55 -7.62 17.90
CA PHE A 174 7.21 -8.63 18.73
C PHE A 174 8.69 -8.33 19.02
N PHE A 175 9.45 -7.83 18.03
CA PHE A 175 10.86 -7.44 18.25
C PHE A 175 11.05 -6.33 19.28
N GLN A 176 10.02 -5.51 19.55
CA GLN A 176 10.08 -4.49 20.60
C GLN A 176 9.89 -5.11 21.99
N LEU A 177 9.15 -6.22 22.07
CA LEU A 177 8.91 -6.97 23.31
C LEU A 177 10.12 -7.79 23.75
N GLU A 178 11.15 -7.96 22.91
CA GLU A 178 12.42 -8.56 23.35
C GLU A 178 13.15 -7.70 24.39
N LYS A 179 12.89 -6.39 24.43
CA LYS A 179 13.54 -5.45 25.37
C LYS A 179 12.80 -5.35 26.69
N GLU A 180 13.46 -5.66 27.81
CA GLU A 180 12.85 -5.61 29.14
C GLU A 180 12.24 -4.25 29.50
N ASP A 181 12.89 -3.14 29.13
CA ASP A 181 12.39 -1.79 29.42
C ASP A 181 11.03 -1.54 28.76
N VAL A 182 10.88 -2.01 27.52
CA VAL A 182 9.64 -1.90 26.76
C VAL A 182 8.56 -2.81 27.36
N GLN A 183 8.93 -4.02 27.81
CA GLN A 183 7.99 -4.92 28.47
C GLN A 183 7.40 -4.26 29.73
N ARG A 184 8.25 -3.70 30.60
CA ARG A 184 7.83 -3.01 31.83
C ARG A 184 6.96 -1.80 31.51
N GLU A 185 7.33 -1.03 30.48
CA GLU A 185 6.58 0.16 30.05
C GLU A 185 5.19 -0.19 29.50
N LEU A 186 5.04 -1.34 28.84
CA LEU A 186 3.79 -1.77 28.22
C LEU A 186 2.90 -2.60 29.14
N ASN A 187 3.41 -3.07 30.28
CA ASN A 187 2.65 -3.87 31.23
C ASN A 187 1.41 -3.10 31.73
N GLY A 188 0.22 -3.66 31.50
CA GLY A 188 -1.07 -3.04 31.80
C GLY A 188 -1.59 -2.04 30.76
N LYS A 189 -0.87 -1.80 29.66
CA LYS A 189 -1.31 -0.89 28.59
C LYS A 189 -2.10 -1.63 27.50
N LEU A 190 -2.94 -0.87 26.80
CA LEU A 190 -3.66 -1.32 25.61
C LEU A 190 -2.72 -1.35 24.40
N ILE A 191 -2.47 -2.53 23.86
CA ILE A 191 -1.58 -2.72 22.72
C ILE A 191 -2.32 -3.37 21.54
N PHE A 192 -1.82 -3.09 20.34
CA PHE A 192 -2.19 -3.74 19.10
C PHE A 192 -0.98 -4.50 18.56
N VAL A 193 -1.12 -5.81 18.40
CA VAL A 193 -0.06 -6.71 17.92
C VAL A 193 -0.58 -7.51 16.74
N LYS A 194 0.33 -7.77 15.78
CA LYS A 194 0.08 -8.69 14.67
C LYS A 194 0.95 -9.91 14.82
N GLY A 195 0.38 -11.06 14.55
CA GLY A 195 1.11 -12.32 14.53
C GLY A 195 0.24 -13.41 13.93
N TYR A 196 0.68 -14.65 14.09
CA TYR A 196 -0.03 -15.81 13.60
C TYR A 196 -0.43 -16.73 14.74
N VAL A 197 -1.51 -17.48 14.56
CA VAL A 197 -1.99 -18.44 15.56
C VAL A 197 -1.14 -19.71 15.48
N HIS A 198 -0.62 -20.20 16.60
CA HIS A 198 0.16 -21.45 16.64
C HIS A 198 -0.69 -22.67 16.19
N PRO A 199 -0.16 -23.63 15.40
CA PRO A 199 -0.91 -24.80 14.91
C PRO A 199 -1.36 -25.79 16.01
N GLY A 200 -0.85 -25.68 17.23
CA GLY A 200 -1.22 -26.53 18.37
C GLY A 200 -2.72 -26.48 18.74
N VAL A 201 -3.46 -25.52 18.22
CA VAL A 201 -4.92 -25.39 18.35
C VAL A 201 -5.70 -25.78 17.09
N GLN A 202 -5.01 -26.32 16.08
CA GLN A 202 -5.60 -26.79 14.84
C GLN A 202 -6.56 -27.96 15.11
N GLY A 203 -7.75 -27.91 14.51
CA GLY A 203 -8.77 -28.94 14.69
C GLY A 203 -9.71 -28.72 15.89
N MET A 204 -9.40 -27.81 16.81
CA MET A 204 -10.24 -27.50 17.98
C MET A 204 -11.47 -26.61 17.68
N GLY A 205 -11.81 -26.42 16.40
CA GLY A 205 -12.97 -25.61 16.00
C GLY A 205 -12.80 -24.12 16.30
N LYS A 206 -13.72 -23.55 17.11
CA LYS A 206 -13.66 -22.15 17.56
C LYS A 206 -12.94 -22.07 18.91
N ILE A 207 -11.83 -21.37 18.95
CA ILE A 207 -10.95 -21.25 20.11
C ILE A 207 -10.99 -19.84 20.70
N LYS A 208 -10.97 -19.76 22.03
CA LYS A 208 -10.90 -18.48 22.78
C LYS A 208 -9.50 -18.20 23.33
N LYS A 209 -8.69 -19.25 23.52
CA LYS A 209 -7.33 -19.18 24.04
C LYS A 209 -6.38 -19.79 23.05
N PHE A 210 -5.33 -19.07 22.68
CA PHE A 210 -4.33 -19.54 21.73
C PHE A 210 -3.01 -18.79 21.92
N VAL A 211 -1.93 -19.36 21.39
CA VAL A 211 -0.62 -18.70 21.35
C VAL A 211 -0.48 -17.96 20.02
N LEU A 212 -0.13 -16.69 20.10
CA LEU A 212 0.23 -15.83 18.98
C LEU A 212 1.75 -15.77 18.86
N VAL A 213 2.26 -15.99 17.65
CA VAL A 213 3.69 -15.99 17.30
C VAL A 213 4.01 -14.96 16.22
N PRO A 214 5.23 -14.40 16.17
CA PRO A 214 5.61 -13.41 15.15
C PRO A 214 5.69 -14.01 13.74
N ASP A 215 6.19 -15.23 13.63
CA ASP A 215 6.42 -15.91 12.36
C ASP A 215 5.97 -17.38 12.42
N MET A 216 5.74 -17.93 11.22
CA MET A 216 5.32 -19.32 11.02
C MET A 216 6.52 -20.26 10.83
N GLY A 217 7.74 -19.75 10.71
CA GLY A 217 8.92 -20.52 10.34
C GLY A 217 9.44 -21.36 11.50
N THR A 218 9.69 -20.74 12.64
CA THR A 218 10.21 -21.44 13.83
C THR A 218 9.19 -22.44 14.37
N CYS A 219 7.94 -22.02 14.47
CA CYS A 219 6.86 -22.75 15.11
C CYS A 219 6.24 -23.88 14.25
N CYS A 220 6.10 -23.72 12.92
CA CYS A 220 5.48 -24.78 12.09
C CYS A 220 6.46 -25.87 11.62
N PHE A 221 7.77 -25.64 11.71
CA PHE A 221 8.79 -26.57 11.20
C PHE A 221 9.53 -27.32 12.32
N GLY A 222 8.90 -27.47 13.49
CA GLY A 222 9.40 -28.30 14.59
C GLY A 222 10.40 -27.62 15.53
N GLY A 223 10.58 -26.30 15.43
CA GLY A 223 11.31 -25.50 16.40
C GLY A 223 10.38 -24.97 17.51
N GLN A 224 10.92 -24.82 18.72
CA GLN A 224 10.24 -24.06 19.77
C GLN A 224 10.63 -22.58 19.62
N PRO A 225 9.67 -21.66 19.40
CA PRO A 225 9.97 -20.23 19.35
C PRO A 225 10.50 -19.75 20.71
N LYS A 226 11.19 -18.61 20.73
CA LYS A 226 11.68 -18.04 22.00
C LYS A 226 10.51 -17.71 22.91
N LEU A 227 10.72 -17.74 24.23
CA LEU A 227 9.68 -17.38 25.21
C LEU A 227 9.17 -15.94 25.03
N THR A 228 10.03 -15.03 24.54
CA THR A 228 9.69 -13.63 24.21
C THR A 228 8.84 -13.49 22.94
N ASP A 229 8.85 -14.51 22.08
CA ASP A 229 8.10 -14.52 20.82
C ASP A 229 6.76 -15.23 20.96
N MET A 230 6.43 -15.72 22.17
CA MET A 230 5.16 -16.36 22.46
C MET A 230 4.28 -15.44 23.32
N MET A 231 3.07 -15.18 22.83
CA MET A 231 2.07 -14.41 23.56
C MET A 231 0.79 -15.23 23.67
N GLU A 232 0.35 -15.53 24.89
CA GLU A 232 -0.94 -16.18 25.13
C GLU A 232 -2.06 -15.15 25.00
N VAL A 233 -2.91 -15.33 24.01
CA VAL A 233 -4.07 -14.49 23.77
C VAL A 233 -5.30 -15.17 24.35
N THR A 234 -6.03 -14.46 25.20
CA THR A 234 -7.37 -14.85 25.66
C THR A 234 -8.38 -13.85 25.14
N LEU A 235 -9.33 -14.32 24.33
CA LEU A 235 -10.44 -13.51 23.82
C LEU A 235 -11.50 -13.35 24.91
N THR A 236 -11.82 -12.09 25.24
CA THR A 236 -12.91 -11.72 26.16
C THR A 236 -14.28 -11.85 25.47
N THR A 237 -14.29 -11.79 24.14
CA THR A 237 -15.51 -11.82 23.32
C THR A 237 -16.13 -13.23 23.26
N GLN A 238 -17.47 -13.28 23.17
CA GLN A 238 -18.24 -14.53 23.03
C GLN A 238 -17.90 -15.31 21.75
N GLN A 239 -17.44 -14.61 20.71
CA GLN A 239 -17.04 -15.17 19.42
C GLN A 239 -15.60 -15.71 19.51
N GLY A 240 -15.45 -17.03 19.43
CA GLY A 240 -14.14 -17.67 19.28
C GLY A 240 -13.63 -17.57 17.84
N VAL A 241 -12.31 -17.60 17.69
CA VAL A 241 -11.63 -17.55 16.39
C VAL A 241 -11.48 -18.96 15.84
N ARG A 242 -11.60 -19.15 14.52
CA ARG A 242 -11.19 -20.40 13.89
C ARG A 242 -9.72 -20.29 13.50
N TYR A 243 -8.97 -21.36 13.77
CA TYR A 243 -7.59 -21.45 13.33
C TYR A 243 -7.48 -21.30 11.80
N ASP A 244 -6.58 -20.42 11.36
CA ASP A 244 -6.13 -20.29 9.97
C ASP A 244 -4.66 -19.85 9.93
N ARG A 245 -4.04 -19.95 8.75
CA ARG A 245 -2.62 -19.58 8.54
C ARG A 245 -2.45 -18.10 8.19
N HIS A 246 -3.50 -17.29 8.31
CA HIS A 246 -3.44 -15.88 7.98
C HIS A 246 -2.89 -15.08 9.17
N LEU A 247 -2.29 -13.94 8.84
CA LEU A 247 -1.87 -12.97 9.84
C LEU A 247 -3.10 -12.44 10.59
N ARG A 248 -3.10 -12.57 11.90
CA ARG A 248 -4.15 -12.05 12.79
C ARG A 248 -3.74 -10.74 13.42
N ARG A 249 -4.73 -9.86 13.56
CA ARG A 249 -4.60 -8.55 14.19
C ARG A 249 -5.37 -8.60 15.49
N VAL A 250 -4.67 -8.50 16.62
CA VAL A 250 -5.26 -8.60 17.95
C VAL A 250 -4.94 -7.34 18.73
N ALA A 251 -5.95 -6.78 19.38
CA ALA A 251 -5.79 -5.67 20.31
C ALA A 251 -6.35 -6.05 21.67
N GLY A 252 -5.71 -5.55 22.74
CA GLY A 252 -6.09 -5.89 24.10
C GLY A 252 -5.15 -5.34 25.16
N THR A 253 -5.38 -5.77 26.40
CA THR A 253 -4.54 -5.40 27.55
C THR A 253 -3.35 -6.34 27.67
N PHE A 254 -2.14 -5.80 27.59
CA PHE A 254 -0.90 -6.56 27.72
C PHE A 254 -0.52 -6.78 29.18
N ARG A 255 -0.13 -8.00 29.51
CA ARG A 255 0.34 -8.38 30.84
C ARG A 255 1.56 -9.29 30.72
N ILE A 256 2.49 -9.12 31.65
CA ILE A 256 3.63 -10.03 31.80
C ILE A 256 3.21 -11.13 32.78
N ASN A 257 3.28 -12.38 32.34
CA ASN A 257 3.05 -13.54 33.19
C ASN A 257 4.39 -14.16 33.58
N THR A 258 4.74 -14.03 34.84
CA THR A 258 5.95 -14.64 35.44
C THR A 258 5.78 -16.12 35.74
N ASN A 259 4.56 -16.67 35.65
CA ASN A 259 4.29 -18.08 35.92
C ASN A 259 4.25 -18.89 34.63
N GLN A 260 5.32 -19.63 34.35
CA GLN A 260 5.39 -20.60 33.25
C GLN A 260 4.43 -21.77 33.52
N ARG A 261 3.25 -21.76 32.88
CA ARG A 261 2.31 -22.89 32.89
C ARG A 261 2.33 -23.59 31.53
N LYS A 262 1.67 -24.75 31.40
CA LYS A 262 1.39 -25.31 30.08
C LYS A 262 0.24 -24.52 29.45
N THR A 263 0.45 -23.94 28.27
CA THR A 263 -0.53 -23.12 27.55
C THR A 263 -1.27 -23.95 26.49
N ALA A 264 -2.39 -23.42 25.98
CA ALA A 264 -3.21 -24.03 24.94
C ALA A 264 -2.37 -24.59 23.77
N GLY A 265 -2.59 -25.85 23.42
CA GLY A 265 -1.84 -26.55 22.37
C GLY A 265 -0.56 -27.26 22.83
N GLY A 266 -0.34 -27.41 24.14
CA GLY A 266 0.72 -28.27 24.69
C GLY A 266 2.11 -27.64 24.78
N LEU A 267 2.20 -26.31 24.58
CA LEU A 267 3.45 -25.55 24.65
C LEU A 267 3.73 -25.05 26.07
N GLU A 268 5.00 -24.80 26.38
CA GLU A 268 5.40 -24.00 27.53
C GLU A 268 4.88 -22.56 27.35
N ALA A 269 4.27 -22.00 28.40
CA ALA A 269 3.65 -20.68 28.33
C ALA A 269 4.63 -19.61 27.87
N GLY A 270 4.16 -18.78 26.94
CA GLY A 270 4.80 -17.51 26.65
C GLY A 270 4.82 -16.62 27.90
N THR A 271 5.88 -15.83 28.06
CA THR A 271 6.03 -14.87 29.16
C THR A 271 4.96 -13.77 29.12
N PHE A 272 4.22 -13.65 28.02
CA PHE A 272 3.28 -12.57 27.79
C PHE A 272 1.85 -13.08 27.64
N THR A 273 0.91 -12.38 28.27
CA THR A 273 -0.52 -12.60 28.12
C THR A 273 -1.19 -11.35 27.54
N LEU A 274 -2.19 -11.57 26.70
CA LEU A 274 -2.99 -10.52 26.09
C LEU A 274 -4.47 -10.84 26.28
N GLU A 275 -5.16 -10.02 27.04
CA GLU A 275 -6.62 -10.07 27.17
C GLU A 275 -7.22 -9.25 26.03
N ALA A 276 -7.65 -9.95 24.99
CA ALA A 276 -8.05 -9.36 23.73
C ALA A 276 -9.55 -9.07 23.68
N ASP A 277 -9.87 -7.81 23.44
CA ASP A 277 -11.21 -7.28 23.20
C ASP A 277 -11.50 -7.13 21.70
N TYR A 278 -10.47 -6.91 20.88
CA TYR A 278 -10.57 -6.79 19.44
C TYR A 278 -9.76 -7.86 18.70
N HIS A 279 -10.37 -8.45 17.67
CA HIS A 279 -9.69 -9.39 16.77
C HIS A 279 -10.17 -9.23 15.31
N LYS A 280 -9.25 -9.38 14.35
CA LYS A 280 -9.54 -9.44 12.90
C LYS A 280 -8.59 -10.39 12.19
#